data_AF-A0AAD1T8N5-F1
#
_entry.id   AF-A0AAD1T8N5-F1
#
_cell.length_a   1.000
_cell.length_b   1.000
_cell.length_c   1.000
_cell.angle_alpha   90.00
_cell.angle_beta   90.00
_cell.angle_gamma   90.00
#
_symmetry.space_group_name_H-M   'P 1'
#
loop_
_entity.id
_entity.type
_entity.pdbx_description
1 polymer ?
#
loop_
_entity_poly.entity_id
_entity_poly.type
_entity_poly.pdbx_seq_one_letter_code
_entity_poly.pdbx_strand_id
1 'polypeptide(L)' 'FRKTMQPLTITLREHQINYRWEYPAKLLVHHHDSLHAIMTMDEGLGKLREWNIPTPTVKQHKPTTFPRISLEWSTT' A
#
# COMPACT_ATOMS: atom_id res chain seq x y z
N PHE A 1 1.58 11.34 7.75
CA PHE A 1 0.38 11.38 6.89
C PHE A 1 0.61 10.78 5.49
N ARG A 2 1.48 11.34 4.64
CA ARG A 2 1.70 10.76 3.28
C ARG A 2 2.32 9.36 3.30
N LYS A 3 3.28 9.11 4.21
CA LYS A 3 3.88 7.77 4.41
C LYS A 3 2.87 6.72 4.88
N THR A 4 1.93 7.10 5.74
CA THR A 4 0.91 6.18 6.29
C THR A 4 -0.13 5.76 5.25
N MET A 5 -0.35 6.58 4.21
CA MET A 5 -1.23 6.28 3.08
C MET A 5 -0.52 5.63 1.88
N GLN A 6 0.79 5.36 1.97
CA GLN A 6 1.50 4.63 0.92
C GLN A 6 0.79 3.34 0.48
N PRO A 7 0.40 2.41 1.38
CA PRO A 7 -0.29 1.19 0.98
C PRO A 7 -1.57 1.48 0.18
N LEU A 8 -2.31 2.51 0.56
CA LEU A 8 -3.52 2.92 -0.14
C LEU A 8 -3.21 3.46 -1.55
N THR A 9 -2.22 4.34 -1.69
CA THR A 9 -1.81 4.86 -3.00
C THR A 9 -1.23 3.79 -3.92
N ILE A 10 -0.60 2.74 -3.37
CA ILE A 10 -0.14 1.58 -4.14
C ILE A 10 -1.34 0.84 -4.72
N THR A 11 -2.35 0.51 -3.90
CA THR A 11 -3.57 -0.16 -4.36
C THR A 11 -4.31 0.68 -5.39
N LEU A 12 -4.46 1.99 -5.17
CA LEU A 12 -5.09 2.89 -6.15
C LEU A 12 -4.34 2.84 -7.49
N ARG A 13 -3.00 2.82 -7.47
CA ARG A 13 -2.18 2.69 -8.68
C ARG A 13 -2.34 1.34 -9.36
N GLU A 14 -2.34 0.24 -8.60
CA GLU A 14 -2.52 -1.12 -9.14
C GLU A 14 -3.86 -1.27 -9.87
N HIS A 15 -4.91 -0.64 -9.36
CA HIS A 15 -6.25 -0.63 -9.94
C HIS A 15 -6.48 0.48 -10.98
N GLN A 16 -5.42 1.19 -11.40
CA GLN A 16 -5.47 2.29 -12.37
C GLN A 16 -6.44 3.42 -11.96
N ILE A 17 -6.61 3.63 -10.66
CA ILE A 17 -7.48 4.66 -10.12
C ILE A 17 -6.69 5.96 -9.99
N ASN A 18 -7.22 7.02 -10.60
CA ASN A 18 -6.60 8.33 -10.55
C ASN A 18 -6.72 8.92 -9.14
N TYR A 19 -5.60 9.42 -8.61
CA TYR A 19 -5.58 10.10 -7.33
C TYR A 19 -4.64 11.30 -7.35
N ARG A 20 -4.94 12.30 -6.52
CA ARG A 20 -4.16 13.53 -6.35
C ARG A 20 -4.01 13.88 -4.89
N TRP A 21 -2.82 14.34 -4.52
CA TRP A 21 -2.58 14.92 -3.20
C TRP A 21 -2.97 16.40 -3.19
N GLU A 22 -3.78 16.80 -2.22
CA GLU A 22 -4.16 18.18 -1.95
C GLU A 22 -3.64 18.62 -0.57
N TYR A 23 -3.14 19.86 -0.50
CA TYR A 23 -2.65 20.46 0.75
C TYR A 23 -3.83 20.76 1.69
N PRO A 24 -3.72 20.55 3.01
CA PRO A 24 -2.51 20.17 3.76
C PRO A 24 -2.22 18.67 3.84
N ALA A 25 -3.21 17.80 3.63
CA ALA A 25 -3.03 16.35 3.79
C ALA A 25 -4.25 15.55 3.28
N LYS A 26 -4.86 15.94 2.16
CA LYS A 26 -6.03 15.23 1.61
C LYS A 26 -5.62 14.42 0.40
N LEU A 27 -6.11 13.19 0.30
CA LEU A 27 -5.95 12.37 -0.90
C LEU A 27 -7.27 12.38 -1.65
N LEU A 28 -7.30 13.03 -2.80
CA LEU A 28 -8.45 13.03 -3.70
C LEU A 28 -8.35 11.81 -4.62
N VAL A 29 -9.39 11.01 -4.69
CA VAL A 29 -9.47 9.79 -5.52
C VAL A 29 -10.64 9.94 -6.49
N HIS A 30 -10.38 9.77 -7.77
CA HIS A 30 -11.40 9.79 -8.83
C HIS A 30 -11.81 8.36 -9.14
N HIS A 31 -13.06 8.01 -8.86
CA HIS A 31 -13.61 6.67 -9.11
C HIS A 31 -15.02 6.78 -9.68
N HIS A 32 -15.28 6.15 -10.84
CA HIS A 32 -16.58 6.17 -11.55
C HIS A 32 -17.28 7.54 -11.54
N ASP A 33 -16.61 8.57 -12.05
CA ASP A 33 -17.13 9.96 -12.14
C ASP A 33 -17.28 10.71 -10.80
N SER A 34 -16.97 10.07 -9.67
CA SER A 34 -17.03 10.68 -8.34
C SER A 34 -15.65 11.02 -7.79
N LEU A 35 -15.55 12.18 -7.15
CA LEU A 35 -14.37 12.63 -6.42
C LEU A 35 -14.52 12.33 -4.92
N HIS A 36 -13.61 11.53 -4.37
CA HIS A 36 -13.60 11.18 -2.96
C HIS A 36 -12.39 11.78 -2.27
N ALA A 37 -12.62 12.62 -1.26
CA ALA A 37 -11.57 13.14 -0.40
C ALA A 37 -11.32 12.19 0.78
N ILE A 38 -10.12 11.65 0.87
CA ILE A 38 -9.68 10.75 1.93
C ILE A 38 -8.73 11.51 2.85
N MET A 39 -9.14 11.65 4.12
CA MET A 39 -8.41 12.37 5.17
C MET A 39 -7.84 11.42 6.22
N THR A 40 -8.18 10.14 6.19
CA THR A 40 -7.57 9.13 7.07
C THR A 40 -7.39 7.81 6.32
N MET A 41 -6.49 6.97 6.84
CA MET A 41 -6.30 5.63 6.28
C MET A 41 -7.58 4.77 6.40
N ASP A 42 -8.32 4.94 7.49
CA ASP A 42 -9.56 4.20 7.76
C ASP A 42 -10.65 4.53 6.74
N GLU A 43 -10.87 5.82 6.47
CA GLU A 43 -11.78 6.27 5.39
C GLU A 43 -11.40 5.66 4.05
N GLY A 44 -10.10 5.65 3.73
CA GLY A 44 -9.63 5.10 2.48
C GLY A 44 -9.84 3.60 2.36
N LEU A 45 -9.60 2.84 3.44
CA LEU A 45 -9.90 1.41 3.48
C LEU A 45 -11.40 1.13 3.37
N GLY A 46 -12.24 1.96 4.00
CA GLY A 46 -13.69 1.92 3.85
C GLY A 46 -14.10 2.09 2.39
N LYS A 47 -13.53 3.08 1.70
CA LYS A 47 -13.78 3.31 0.27
C LYS A 47 -13.31 2.16 -0.62
N LEU A 48 -12.14 1.58 -0.36
CA LEU A 48 -11.68 0.40 -1.10
C LEU A 48 -12.65 -0.78 -0.94
N ARG A 49 -13.19 -0.99 0.27
CA ARG A 49 -14.21 -2.03 0.51
C ARG A 49 -15.52 -1.74 -0.24
N GLU A 50 -16.01 -0.50 -0.21
CA GLU A 50 -17.21 -0.09 -0.96
C GLU A 50 -17.06 -0.33 -2.48
N TRP A 51 -15.85 -0.12 -3.00
CA TRP A 51 -15.53 -0.32 -4.42
C TRP A 51 -15.22 -1.78 -4.79
N ASN A 52 -15.37 -2.72 -3.85
CA ASN A 52 -14.95 -4.13 -4.00
C ASN A 52 -13.48 -4.29 -4.44
N ILE A 53 -12.63 -3.33 -4.07
CA ILE A 53 -11.20 -3.38 -4.34
C ILE A 53 -10.52 -4.17 -3.22
N PRO A 54 -9.71 -5.19 -3.54
CA PRO A 54 -8.96 -5.91 -2.52
C PRO A 54 -8.09 -4.92 -1.75
N THR A 55 -8.34 -4.80 -0.45
CA THR A 55 -7.49 -3.98 0.41
C THR A 55 -6.07 -4.51 0.35
N PRO A 56 -5.04 -3.65 0.44
CA PRO A 56 -3.65 -4.06 0.42
C PRO A 56 -3.40 -4.99 1.60
N THR A 57 -3.57 -6.28 1.36
CA THR A 57 -2.99 -7.32 2.18
C THR A 57 -1.53 -7.18 1.86
N VAL A 58 -0.77 -6.52 2.74
CA VAL A 58 0.68 -6.53 2.69
C VAL A 58 1.03 -7.99 2.41
N LYS A 59 1.49 -8.29 1.19
CA LYS A 59 2.06 -9.60 0.89
C LYS A 59 3.17 -9.70 1.92
N GLN A 60 2.90 -10.42 3.00
CA GLN A 60 3.82 -10.69 4.07
C GLN A 60 4.98 -11.32 3.35
N HIS A 61 6.02 -10.52 3.12
CA HIS A 61 7.20 -10.95 2.41
C HIS A 61 7.66 -12.15 3.21
N LYS A 62 7.47 -13.36 2.65
CA LYS A 62 8.03 -14.56 3.25
C LYS A 62 9.50 -14.21 3.46
N PRO A 63 10.05 -14.23 4.69
CA PRO A 63 11.48 -14.14 4.84
C PRO A 63 12.03 -15.37 4.12
N THR A 64 12.57 -15.17 2.93
CA THR A 64 13.38 -16.18 2.26
C THR A 64 14.57 -16.37 3.17
N THR A 65 14.50 -17.41 4.00
CA THR A 65 15.58 -17.96 4.79
C THR A 65 16.80 -18.09 3.89
N PHE A 66 17.75 -17.18 4.02
CA PHE A 66 19.07 -17.36 3.46
C PHE A 66 19.73 -18.50 4.26
N PRO A 67 20.08 -19.65 3.65
CA PRO A 67 20.91 -20.62 4.34
C PRO A 67 22.28 -19.97 4.56
N ARG A 68 22.62 -19.71 5.82
CA ARG A 68 23.97 -19.29 6.22
C ARG A 68 24.90 -20.44 5.89
N ILE A 69 25.66 -20.30 4.81
CA ILE A 69 26.78 -21.18 4.49
C ILE A 69 27.81 -20.95 5.60
N SER A 70 27.89 -21.88 6.55
CA SER A 70 28.96 -21.92 7.55
C SER A 70 30.23 -22.43 6.85
N LEU A 71 31.14 -21.51 6.54
CA LEU A 71 32.48 -21.85 6.06
C LEU A 71 33.29 -22.36 7.25
N GLU A 72 33.44 -23.67 7.39
CA GLU A 72 34.38 -24.29 8.31
C GLU A 72 35.79 -23.97 7.84
N TRP A 73 36.56 -23.22 8.64
CA TRP A 73 37.99 -23.07 8.42
C TRP A 73 38.67 -24.34 8.94
N SER A 74 39.01 -25.27 8.05
CA SER A 74 39.93 -26.36 8.36
C SER A 74 41.35 -25.78 8.46
N THR A 75 41.85 -25.59 9.69
CA THR A 75 43.29 -25.38 9.93
C THR A 75 43.94 -26.73 10.16
N THR A 76 44.90 -27.05 9.28
CA THR A 76 45.81 -28.20 9.35
C THR A 76 46.76 -28.08 10.53
#